data_AF-A0A497PUS2-F1
#
_entry.id   AF-A0A497PUS2-F1
#
_cell.length_a   1.000
_cell.length_b   1.000
_cell.length_c   1.000
_cell.angle_alpha   90.00
_cell.angle_beta   90.00
_cell.angle_gamma   90.00
#
_symmetry.space_group_name_H-M   'P 1'
#
loop_
_entity.id
_entity.type
_entity.pdbx_description
1 polymer ?
#
loop_
_entity_poly.entity_id
_entity_poly.type
_entity_poly.pdbx_seq_one_letter_code
_entity_poly.pdbx_strand_id
1 'polypeptide(L)'
;MISQEKLQKILSNLKAQEGVRGVVVTNMDGLPLSSDLDPETTENVAAIITSLVGKALDAVRELREGSLSFLTLDTTKGQINIAPDVNEGLILVVLKNNE
;
A
#
# COMPACT_ATOMS: atom_id res chain seq x y z
N MET A 1 13.41 11.70 4.78
CA MET A 1 13.73 10.74 3.70
C MET A 1 13.99 9.38 4.33
N ILE A 2 13.26 8.36 3.90
CA ILE A 2 13.52 6.98 4.32
C ILE A 2 14.82 6.47 3.71
N SER A 3 15.62 5.74 4.50
CA SER A 3 16.80 5.05 3.97
C SER A 3 16.39 3.80 3.18
N GLN A 4 17.15 3.47 2.14
CA GLN A 4 16.93 2.23 1.38
C GLN A 4 16.97 0.98 2.27
N GLU A 5 17.80 0.97 3.30
CA GLU A 5 17.87 -0.12 4.28
C GLU A 5 16.57 -0.30 5.07
N LYS A 6 15.92 0.80 5.48
CA LYS A 6 14.62 0.73 6.18
C LYS A 6 13.54 0.17 5.26
N LEU A 7 13.52 0.60 4.00
CA LEU A 7 12.57 0.11 2.99
C LEU A 7 12.72 -1.39 2.74
N GLN A 8 13.95 -1.87 2.55
CA GLN A 8 14.23 -3.30 2.36
C GLN A 8 13.84 -4.16 3.57
N LYS A 9 14.06 -3.66 4.79
CA LYS A 9 13.60 -4.34 6.01
C LYS A 9 12.08 -4.43 6.08
N ILE A 10 11.37 -3.34 5.75
CA ILE A 10 9.90 -3.33 5.73
C ILE A 10 9.37 -4.36 4.71
N LEU A 11 9.90 -4.36 3.48
CA LEU A 11 9.50 -5.36 2.47
C LEU A 11 9.77 -6.78 2.95
N SER A 12 10.95 -7.05 3.49
CA SER A 12 11.32 -8.38 3.96
C SER A 12 10.39 -8.87 5.08
N ASN A 13 10.05 -7.98 6.02
CA ASN A 13 9.14 -8.30 7.12
C ASN A 13 7.70 -8.56 6.64
N LEU A 14 7.19 -7.77 5.69
CA LEU A 14 5.86 -7.95 5.13
C LEU A 14 5.77 -9.24 4.32
N LYS A 15 6.78 -9.50 3.48
CA LYS A 15 6.84 -10.72 2.67
C LYS A 15 6.98 -11.99 3.50
N ALA A 16 7.60 -11.91 4.69
CA ALA A 16 7.72 -13.04 5.60
C ALA A 16 6.40 -13.43 6.28
N GLN A 17 5.36 -12.61 6.19
CA GLN A 17 4.06 -12.96 6.75
C GLN A 17 3.36 -14.05 5.91
N GLU A 18 2.74 -14.99 6.61
CA GLU A 18 1.99 -16.07 5.97
C GLU A 18 0.82 -15.52 5.13
N GLY A 19 0.63 -16.12 3.96
CA GLY A 19 -0.39 -15.72 3.00
C GLY A 19 -0.08 -14.46 2.20
N VAL A 20 1.05 -13.76 2.43
CA VAL A 20 1.46 -12.62 1.59
C VAL A 20 2.03 -13.12 0.27
N ARG A 21 1.43 -12.67 -0.82
CA ARG A 21 1.83 -13.01 -2.19
C ARG A 21 2.40 -11.83 -2.99
N GLY A 22 2.37 -10.63 -2.43
CA GLY A 22 2.94 -9.45 -3.05
C GLY A 22 2.94 -8.24 -2.12
N VAL A 23 3.93 -7.37 -2.30
CA VAL A 23 4.13 -6.14 -1.54
C VAL A 23 4.57 -5.04 -2.49
N VAL A 24 3.91 -3.89 -2.43
CA VAL A 24 4.28 -2.67 -3.15
C VAL A 24 4.38 -1.53 -2.15
N VAL A 25 5.44 -0.74 -2.25
CA VAL A 25 5.62 0.49 -1.49
C VAL A 25 5.71 1.64 -2.48
N THR A 26 4.83 2.62 -2.33
CA THR A 26 4.80 3.83 -3.16
C THR A 26 4.81 5.07 -2.28
N ASN A 27 5.17 6.21 -2.85
CA ASN A 27 4.99 7.51 -2.20
C ASN A 27 3.58 8.07 -2.46
N MET A 28 3.27 9.20 -1.81
CA MET A 28 1.99 9.90 -2.02
C MET A 28 1.83 10.56 -3.41
N ASP A 29 2.87 10.55 -4.24
CA ASP A 29 2.82 11.04 -5.63
C ASP A 29 2.50 9.92 -6.64
N GLY A 30 2.39 8.67 -6.19
CA GLY A 30 2.11 7.52 -7.06
C GLY A 30 3.33 6.97 -7.77
N LEU A 31 4.54 7.29 -7.30
CA LEU A 31 5.79 6.70 -7.78
C LEU A 31 6.15 5.47 -6.94
N PRO A 32 6.47 4.33 -7.56
CA PRO A 32 6.89 3.15 -6.82
C PRO A 32 8.28 3.37 -6.22
N LEU A 33 8.46 2.99 -4.95
CA LEU A 33 9.73 3.04 -4.24
C LEU A 33 10.39 1.66 -4.19
N SER A 34 9.59 0.61 -3.98
CA SER A 34 10.04 -0.79 -3.99
C SER A 34 8.83 -1.72 -4.12
N SER A 35 9.03 -2.87 -4.76
CA SER A 35 7.98 -3.84 -5.05
C SER A 35 8.59 -5.22 -5.26
N ASP A 36 7.82 -6.27 -5.00
CA ASP A 36 8.16 -7.65 -5.40
C ASP A 36 7.38 -8.14 -6.64
N LEU A 37 6.61 -7.25 -7.27
CA LEU A 37 5.90 -7.48 -8.53
C LEU A 37 6.73 -7.04 -9.74
N ASP A 38 6.27 -7.37 -10.94
CA ASP A 38 6.90 -6.88 -12.17
C ASP A 38 6.78 -5.34 -12.29
N PRO A 39 7.71 -4.67 -12.99
CA PRO A 39 7.76 -3.20 -13.05
C PRO A 39 6.48 -2.56 -13.62
N GLU A 40 5.89 -3.14 -14.67
CA GLU A 40 4.70 -2.60 -15.31
C GLU A 40 3.49 -2.64 -14.37
N THR A 41 3.25 -3.79 -13.73
CA THR A 41 2.21 -3.90 -12.70
C THR A 41 2.47 -2.95 -11.54
N THR A 42 3.71 -2.82 -11.12
CA THR A 42 4.11 -1.94 -10.00
C THR A 42 3.79 -0.48 -10.27
N GLU A 43 4.13 0.04 -11.44
CA GLU A 43 3.83 1.43 -11.85
C GLU A 43 2.32 1.68 -11.90
N ASN A 44 1.57 0.78 -12.54
CA ASN A 44 0.13 0.89 -12.66
C ASN A 44 -0.58 0.85 -11.29
N VAL A 45 -0.17 -0.08 -10.42
CA VAL A 45 -0.72 -0.20 -9.07
C VAL A 45 -0.42 1.04 -8.25
N ALA A 46 0.80 1.58 -8.29
CA ALA A 46 1.18 2.77 -7.55
C ALA A 46 0.27 3.97 -7.90
N ALA A 47 0.06 4.24 -9.20
CA ALA A 47 -0.78 5.34 -9.64
C ALA A 47 -2.25 5.19 -9.21
N ILE A 48 -2.83 3.99 -9.39
CA ILE A 48 -4.24 3.72 -9.06
C ILE A 48 -4.47 3.78 -7.55
N ILE A 49 -3.59 3.15 -6.77
CA ILE A 49 -3.73 3.09 -5.30
C ILE A 49 -3.59 4.48 -4.70
N THR A 50 -2.66 5.31 -5.16
CA THR A 50 -2.51 6.67 -4.65
C THR A 50 -3.77 7.50 -4.91
N SER A 51 -4.40 7.37 -6.08
CA SER A 51 -5.69 8.02 -6.36
C SER A 51 -6.81 7.52 -5.45
N LEU A 52 -6.87 6.21 -5.21
CA LEU A 52 -7.85 5.58 -4.34
C LEU A 52 -7.70 6.04 -2.88
N VAL A 53 -6.46 6.07 -2.37
CA VAL A 53 -6.14 6.57 -1.03
C VAL A 53 -6.53 8.04 -0.89
N GLY A 54 -6.25 8.87 -1.89
CA GLY A 54 -6.69 10.27 -1.91
C GLY A 54 -8.21 10.41 -1.74
N LYS A 55 -8.99 9.64 -2.52
CA LYS A 55 -10.46 9.61 -2.40
C LYS A 55 -10.93 9.07 -1.05
N ALA A 56 -10.26 8.05 -0.50
CA ALA A 56 -10.60 7.50 0.81
C ALA A 56 -10.34 8.51 1.93
N LEU A 57 -9.24 9.25 1.87
CA LEU A 57 -8.93 10.34 2.79
C LEU A 57 -9.99 11.45 2.72
N ASP A 58 -10.38 11.86 1.51
CA ASP A 58 -11.47 12.83 1.33
C ASP A 58 -12.78 12.31 1.93
N ALA A 59 -13.15 11.06 1.67
CA ALA A 59 -14.38 10.47 2.22
C ALA A 59 -14.37 10.44 3.77
N VAL A 60 -13.26 10.01 4.38
CA VAL A 60 -13.10 10.02 5.85
C VAL A 60 -13.20 11.43 6.42
N ARG A 61 -12.62 12.43 5.73
CA ARG A 61 -12.71 13.84 6.12
C ARG A 61 -14.14 14.35 6.04
N GLU A 62 -14.84 14.12 4.93
CA GLU A 62 -16.23 14.58 4.74
C GLU A 62 -17.20 13.92 5.73
N LEU A 63 -17.00 12.64 6.04
CA LEU A 63 -17.79 11.90 7.03
C LEU A 63 -17.42 12.24 8.48
N ARG A 64 -16.31 12.97 8.70
CA ARG A 64 -15.79 13.33 10.03
C ARG A 64 -15.42 12.12 10.90
N GLU A 65 -14.92 11.06 10.26
CA GLU A 65 -14.53 9.79 10.91
C GLU A 65 -13.06 9.79 11.41
N GLY A 66 -12.46 10.96 11.57
CA GLY A 66 -11.08 11.09 12.05
C GLY A 66 -10.03 10.88 10.96
N SER A 67 -9.09 9.95 11.16
CA SER A 67 -7.97 9.71 10.24
C SER A 67 -7.97 8.30 9.66
N LEU A 68 -7.78 8.20 8.34
CA LEU A 68 -7.64 6.92 7.65
C LEU A 68 -6.34 6.24 8.09
N SER A 69 -6.47 5.07 8.73
CA SER A 69 -5.30 4.26 9.12
C SER A 69 -5.05 3.11 8.16
N PHE A 70 -6.12 2.53 7.59
CA PHE A 70 -6.04 1.34 6.74
C PHE A 70 -7.26 1.21 5.82
N LEU A 71 -7.07 0.59 4.65
CA LEU A 71 -8.10 0.23 3.69
C LEU A 71 -7.88 -1.21 3.22
N THR A 72 -8.95 -2.01 3.19
CA THR A 72 -8.94 -3.37 2.66
C THR A 72 -9.90 -3.48 1.49
N LEU A 73 -9.45 -4.11 0.41
CA LEU A 73 -10.30 -4.55 -0.70
C LEU A 73 -10.34 -6.07 -0.69
N ASP A 74 -11.52 -6.63 -0.43
CA ASP A 74 -11.76 -8.06 -0.56
C ASP A 74 -11.97 -8.45 -2.03
N THR A 75 -11.28 -9.49 -2.46
CA THR A 75 -11.32 -9.98 -3.83
C THR A 75 -11.52 -11.50 -3.84
N THR A 76 -11.90 -12.05 -4.98
CA THR A 76 -12.02 -13.51 -5.14
C THR A 76 -10.70 -14.26 -4.94
N LYS A 77 -9.55 -13.57 -5.06
CA LYS A 77 -8.21 -14.16 -4.90
C LYS A 77 -7.62 -13.95 -3.51
N GLY A 78 -8.25 -13.17 -2.65
CA GLY A 78 -7.62 -12.68 -1.43
C GLY A 78 -7.95 -11.24 -1.08
N GLN A 79 -7.09 -10.61 -0.30
CA GLN A 79 -7.25 -9.23 0.13
C GLN A 79 -6.14 -8.33 -0.43
N ILE A 80 -6.51 -7.10 -0.74
CA ILE A 80 -5.57 -6.01 -0.99
C ILE A 80 -5.63 -5.08 0.21
N ASN A 81 -4.55 -5.06 0.96
CA ASN A 81 -4.40 -4.31 2.20
C ASN A 81 -3.55 -3.08 1.95
N ILE A 82 -4.08 -1.90 2.24
CA ILE A 82 -3.49 -0.60 1.92
C ILE A 82 -3.36 0.20 3.22
N ALA A 83 -2.14 0.54 3.60
CA ALA A 83 -1.83 1.34 4.78
C ALA A 83 -1.14 2.64 4.34
N PRO A 84 -1.85 3.78 4.32
CA PRO A 84 -1.23 5.07 4.09
C PRO A 84 -0.53 5.58 5.36
N ASP A 85 0.72 6.00 5.23
CA ASP A 85 1.46 6.75 6.24
C ASP A 85 1.69 8.18 5.74
N VAL A 86 0.78 9.08 6.14
CA VAL A 86 0.82 10.50 5.75
C VAL A 86 2.04 11.22 6.33
N ASN A 87 2.58 10.77 7.47
CA ASN A 87 3.72 11.41 8.11
C ASN A 87 5.02 11.07 7.39
N GLU A 88 5.19 9.81 7.00
CA GLU A 88 6.35 9.36 6.23
C GLU A 88 6.19 9.59 4.72
N GLY A 89 4.99 9.95 4.26
CA GLY A 89 4.67 10.21 2.85
C GLY A 89 4.63 8.95 2.01
N LEU A 90 4.23 7.82 2.61
CA LEU A 90 4.26 6.48 2.02
C LEU A 90 2.89 5.84 1.98
N ILE A 91 2.74 4.88 1.06
CA ILE A 91 1.61 3.96 1.02
C ILE A 91 2.17 2.55 0.89
N LEU A 92 1.83 1.70 1.86
CA LEU A 92 2.14 0.28 1.85
C LEU A 92 0.96 -0.49 1.28
N VAL A 93 1.21 -1.34 0.30
CA VAL A 93 0.21 -2.20 -0.34
C VAL A 93 0.66 -3.65 -0.18
N VAL A 94 -0.21 -4.48 0.36
CA VAL A 94 0.05 -5.91 0.59
C VAL A 94 -1.06 -6.73 -0.04
N LEU A 95 -0.67 -7.66 -0.92
CA LEU A 95 -1.55 -8.65 -1.51
C LEU A 95 -1.50 -9.92 -0.66
N LYS A 96 -2.62 -10.29 -0.05
CA LYS A 96 -2.77 -11.55 0.69
C LYS A 96 -3.63 -12.54 -0.10
N ASN A 97 -3.38 -13.83 0.05
CA ASN A 97 -4.27 -14.90 -0.42
C ASN A 97 -5.49 -15.00 0.50
N ASN A 98 -6.57 -15.61 -0.01
CA ASN A 98 -7.59 -16.17 0.86
C ASN A 98 -6.98 -17.41 1.56
N GLU A 99 -7.12 -17.49 2.87
CA GLU A 99 -6.78 -18.68 3.66
C GLU A 99 -7.53 -19.92 3.16
#